data_AF-W7BEH3-F1
#
_entry.id   AF-W7BEH3-F1
#
_cell.length_a   1.000
_cell.length_b   1.000
_cell.length_c   1.000
_cell.angle_alpha   90.00
_cell.angle_beta   90.00
_cell.angle_gamma   90.00
#
_symmetry.space_group_name_H-M   'P 1'
#
loop_
_entity.id
_entity.type
_entity.pdbx_description
1 polymer ?
#
loop_
_entity_poly.entity_id
_entity_poly.type
_entity_poly.pdbx_seq_one_letter_code
_entity_poly.pdbx_strand_id
1 'polypeptide(L)'
;MKKYIFTGLIVIMAGFAIYFTYQYYHTKNIAINSYEQYIKKQGVPKSDIKESKTTLNILTGNFETITYYTSDPDYKYQYIYLKKIK
;
A
#
# COMPACT_ATOMS: atom_id res chain seq x y z
N MET A 1 28.49 -26.52 17.51
CA MET A 1 27.01 -26.71 17.42
C MET A 1 26.23 -25.43 17.70
N LYS A 2 26.36 -24.77 18.86
CA LYS A 2 25.62 -23.53 19.18
C LYS A 2 25.81 -22.39 18.16
N LYS A 3 27.02 -22.20 17.62
CA LYS A 3 27.32 -21.18 16.60
C LYS A 3 26.45 -21.32 15.34
N TYR A 4 26.24 -22.55 14.86
CA TYR A 4 25.42 -22.82 13.66
C TYR A 4 23.93 -22.57 13.91
N ILE A 5 23.46 -22.75 15.14
CA ILE A 5 22.08 -22.43 15.52
C ILE A 5 21.83 -20.92 15.43
N PHE A 6 22.76 -20.09 15.94
CA PHE A 6 22.65 -18.62 15.84
C PHE A 6 22.74 -18.13 14.39
N THR A 7 23.65 -18.69 13.58
CA THR A 7 23.74 -18.32 12.16
C THR A 7 22.48 -18.71 11.39
N GLY A 8 21.91 -19.89 11.66
CA GLY A 8 20.63 -20.31 11.07
C GLY A 8 19.48 -19.38 11.43
N LEU A 9 19.39 -18.94 12.69
CA LEU A 9 18.34 -18.01 13.13
C LEU A 9 18.42 -16.65 12.41
N ILE A 10 19.63 -16.12 12.19
CA ILE A 10 19.84 -14.87 11.47
C ILE A 10 19.40 -14.98 10.02
N VAL A 11 19.73 -16.08 9.34
CA VAL A 11 19.32 -16.32 7.95
C VAL A 11 17.79 -16.41 7.84
N ILE A 12 17.14 -17.08 8.79
CA ILE A 12 15.68 -17.18 8.85
C ILE A 12 15.06 -15.79 9.04
N MET A 13 15.56 -15.00 9.99
CA MET A 13 15.05 -13.63 10.22
C MET A 13 15.25 -12.73 9.01
N ALA A 14 16.41 -12.80 8.35
CA ALA A 14 16.67 -12.05 7.13
C ALA A 14 15.72 -12.47 5.99
N GLY A 15 15.48 -13.77 5.82
CA GLY A 15 14.52 -14.29 4.85
C GLY A 15 13.09 -13.79 5.10
N PHE A 16 12.63 -13.81 6.35
CA PHE A 16 11.35 -13.23 6.72
C PHE A 16 11.28 -11.73 6.45
N ALA A 17 12.31 -10.97 6.85
CA ALA A 17 12.36 -9.52 6.61
C ALA A 17 12.25 -9.20 5.11
N ILE A 18 12.98 -9.91 4.25
CA ILE A 18 12.92 -9.76 2.79
C ILE A 18 11.51 -10.09 2.28
N TYR A 19 10.94 -11.23 2.69
CA TYR A 19 9.62 -11.67 2.26
C TYR A 19 8.51 -10.66 2.62
N PHE A 20 8.47 -10.21 3.88
CA PHE A 20 7.46 -9.24 4.32
C PHE A 20 7.64 -7.88 3.65
N THR A 21 8.89 -7.45 3.46
CA THR A 21 9.19 -6.20 2.74
C THR A 21 8.69 -6.29 1.30
N TYR A 22 8.98 -7.39 0.61
CA TYR A 22 8.48 -7.62 -0.75
C TYR A 22 6.95 -7.61 -0.80
N GLN A 23 6.28 -8.36 0.08
CA GLN A 23 4.81 -8.42 0.13
C GLN A 23 4.18 -7.05 0.39
N TYR A 24 4.80 -6.24 1.25
CA TYR A 24 4.36 -4.87 1.55
C TYR A 24 4.40 -4.00 0.29
N TYR A 25 5.55 -3.90 -0.38
CA TYR A 25 5.68 -3.06 -1.59
C TYR A 25 4.85 -3.57 -2.76
N HIS A 26 4.80 -4.89 -2.95
CA HIS A 26 3.96 -5.50 -3.99
C HIS A 26 2.48 -5.17 -3.79
N THR A 27 1.97 -5.32 -2.56
CA THR A 27 0.56 -5.03 -2.26
C THR A 27 0.28 -3.52 -2.34
N LYS A 28 1.22 -2.67 -1.90
CA LYS A 28 1.12 -1.21 -2.05
C LYS A 28 0.98 -0.78 -3.51
N ASN A 29 1.79 -1.34 -4.40
CA ASN A 29 1.74 -1.03 -5.82
C ASN A 29 0.42 -1.46 -6.47
N ILE A 30 -0.11 -2.62 -6.07
CA ILE A 30 -1.44 -3.05 -6.53
C ILE A 30 -2.53 -2.09 -6.05
N ALA A 31 -2.46 -1.63 -4.79
CA ALA A 31 -3.42 -0.67 -4.25
C ALA A 31 -3.39 0.67 -5.01
N ILE A 32 -2.19 1.19 -5.32
CA ILE A 32 -1.99 2.39 -6.13
C ILE A 32 -2.59 2.19 -7.53
N ASN A 33 -2.24 1.10 -8.21
CA ASN A 33 -2.77 0.81 -9.55
C ASN A 33 -4.29 0.67 -9.54
N SER A 34 -4.84 0.01 -8.52
CA SER A 34 -6.30 -0.14 -8.35
C SER A 34 -6.97 1.23 -8.17
N TYR A 35 -6.38 2.12 -7.39
CA TYR A 35 -6.86 3.49 -7.22
C TYR A 35 -6.79 4.28 -8.54
N GLU A 36 -5.68 4.23 -9.27
CA GLU A 36 -5.52 4.91 -10.56
C GLU A 36 -6.58 4.45 -11.58
N GLN A 37 -6.87 3.15 -11.63
CA GLN A 37 -7.92 2.62 -12.48
C GLN A 37 -9.31 3.07 -12.03
N TYR A 38 -9.55 3.18 -10.72
CA TYR A 38 -10.80 3.67 -10.17
C TYR A 38 -11.05 5.12 -10.58
N ILE A 39 -10.11 6.04 -10.32
CA ILE A 39 -10.29 7.47 -10.67
C ILE A 39 -10.43 7.69 -12.17
N LYS A 40 -9.71 6.92 -12.98
CA LYS A 40 -9.84 6.97 -14.44
C LYS A 40 -11.24 6.57 -14.89
N LYS A 41 -11.84 5.54 -14.27
CA LYS A 41 -13.22 5.13 -14.53
C LYS A 41 -14.24 6.15 -14.05
N GLN A 42 -13.95 6.90 -13.00
CA GLN A 42 -14.79 8.02 -12.53
C GLN A 42 -14.65 9.27 -13.39
N GLY A 43 -13.76 9.28 -14.40
CA GLY A 43 -13.56 10.43 -15.28
C GLY A 43 -12.77 11.58 -14.65
N VAL A 44 -12.09 11.34 -13.52
CA VAL A 44 -11.31 12.37 -12.83
C VAL A 44 -9.99 12.61 -13.58
N PRO A 45 -9.73 13.83 -14.10
CA PRO A 45 -8.48 14.13 -14.78
C PRO A 45 -7.34 14.26 -13.77
N LYS A 46 -6.13 13.84 -14.15
CA LYS A 46 -4.94 13.94 -13.27
C LYS A 46 -4.63 15.37 -12.83
N SER A 47 -4.97 16.36 -13.64
CA SER A 47 -4.79 17.78 -13.31
C SER A 47 -5.68 18.27 -12.16
N ASP A 48 -6.77 17.55 -11.88
CA ASP A 48 -7.65 17.89 -10.76
C ASP A 48 -7.17 17.26 -9.44
N ILE A 49 -6.13 16.42 -9.47
CA ILE A 49 -5.56 15.83 -8.26
C ILE A 49 -4.45 16.75 -7.76
N LYS A 50 -4.69 17.44 -6.64
CA LYS A 50 -3.70 18.27 -5.97
C LYS A 50 -2.66 17.42 -5.23
N GLU A 51 -3.14 16.44 -4.47
CA GLU A 51 -2.29 15.53 -3.71
C GLU A 51 -2.98 14.17 -3.58
N SER A 52 -2.20 13.08 -3.66
CA SER A 52 -2.66 11.73 -3.36
C SER A 52 -1.59 10.94 -2.62
N LYS A 53 -1.96 10.26 -1.54
CA LYS A 53 -1.05 9.51 -0.69
C LYS A 53 -1.63 8.16 -0.29
N THR A 54 -0.91 7.08 -0.59
CA THR A 54 -1.26 5.72 -0.18
C THR A 54 -0.50 5.31 1.08
N THR A 55 -1.23 4.94 2.12
CA THR A 55 -0.71 4.52 3.43
C THR A 55 -1.28 3.17 3.85
N LEU A 56 -0.50 2.38 4.61
CA LEU A 56 -1.02 1.18 5.27
C LEU A 56 -1.77 1.59 6.54
N ASN A 57 -3.05 1.23 6.64
CA ASN A 57 -3.76 1.25 7.90
C ASN A 57 -3.39 0.00 8.70
N ILE A 58 -2.64 0.19 9.77
CA ILE A 58 -2.10 -0.89 10.60
C ILE A 58 -3.22 -1.66 11.32
N LEU A 59 -4.33 -0.99 11.66
CA LEU A 59 -5.46 -1.60 12.36
C LEU A 59 -6.24 -2.56 11.46
N THR A 60 -6.39 -2.20 10.18
CA THR A 60 -7.19 -2.99 9.23
C THR A 60 -6.34 -3.84 8.29
N GLY A 61 -5.03 -3.61 8.23
CA GLY A 61 -4.12 -4.26 7.28
C GLY A 61 -4.31 -3.82 5.83
N ASN A 62 -5.14 -2.81 5.57
CA ASN A 62 -5.49 -2.36 4.22
C ASN A 62 -4.65 -1.16 3.79
N PHE A 63 -4.42 -1.05 2.49
CA PHE A 63 -3.87 0.18 1.93
C PHE A 63 -4.99 1.16 1.62
N GLU A 64 -4.79 2.39 2.05
CA GLU A 64 -5.74 3.48 1.89
C GLU A 64 -5.08 4.59 1.09
N THR A 65 -5.76 5.08 0.06
CA THR A 65 -5.33 6.25 -0.70
C THR A 65 -6.20 7.43 -0.32
N ILE A 66 -5.57 8.43 0.29
CA ILE A 66 -6.17 9.72 0.58
C ILE A 66 -5.88 10.65 -0.59
N THR A 67 -6.90 11.36 -1.07
CA THR A 67 -6.77 12.29 -2.20
C THR A 67 -7.48 13.60 -1.90
N TYR A 68 -6.83 14.69 -2.29
CA TYR A 68 -7.37 16.04 -2.29
C TYR A 68 -7.49 16.53 -3.72
N TYR A 69 -8.67 17.01 -4.10
CA TYR A 69 -8.92 17.57 -5.42
C TYR A 69 -8.65 19.08 -5.43
N THR A 70 -8.30 19.61 -6.60
CA THR A 70 -8.11 21.06 -6.81
C THR A 70 -9.46 21.74 -6.94
N SER A 71 -10.43 21.09 -7.61
CA SER A 71 -11.81 21.55 -7.77
C SER A 71 -12.60 21.60 -6.46
N ASP A 72 -12.27 20.72 -5.51
CA ASP A 72 -12.94 20.61 -4.21
C ASP A 72 -11.92 20.48 -3.06
N PRO A 73 -11.23 21.59 -2.71
CA PRO A 73 -10.07 21.55 -1.82
C PRO A 73 -10.43 21.31 -0.35
N ASP A 74 -11.70 21.52 0.02
CA ASP A 74 -12.18 21.40 1.41
C ASP A 74 -12.50 19.94 1.79
N TYR A 75 -12.55 19.03 0.82
CA TYR A 75 -12.93 17.64 1.03
C TYR A 75 -11.74 16.69 0.86
N LYS A 76 -11.76 15.68 1.72
CA LYS A 76 -10.80 14.57 1.73
C LYS A 76 -11.49 13.31 1.24
N TYR A 77 -10.99 12.74 0.14
CA TYR A 77 -11.50 11.50 -0.41
C TYR A 77 -10.61 10.34 0.00
N GLN A 78 -11.22 9.23 0.42
CA GLN A 78 -10.51 8.03 0.86
C GLN A 78 -10.94 6.83 0.02
N TYR A 79 -9.96 6.16 -0.57
CA TYR A 79 -10.14 4.89 -1.26
C TYR A 79 -9.47 3.77 -0.45
N ILE A 80 -10.21 2.71 -0.12
CA ILE A 80 -9.69 1.58 0.67
C ILE A 80 -9.51 0.38 -0.26
N TYR A 81 -8.26 -0.07 -0.42
CA TYR A 81 -7.94 -1.30 -1.11
C TYR A 81 -8.04 -2.49 -0.14
N LEU A 82 -9.10 -3.27 -0.29
CA LEU A 82 -9.30 -4.53 0.43
C LEU A 82 -8.62 -5.67 -0.34
N LYS A 83 -7.52 -6.20 0.19
CA LYS A 83 -6.90 -7.41 -0.36
C LYS A 83 -7.87 -8.57 -0.14
N LYS A 84 -8.57 -9.02 -1.18
CA LYS A 84 -9.37 -10.26 -1.11
C LYS A 84 -8.43 -11.43 -0.81
N ILE A 85 -8.59 -12.03 0.36
CA ILE A 85 -8.02 -13.35 0.65
C ILE A 85 -8.86 -14.33 -0.16
N LYS A 86 -8.27 -14.93 -1.19
CA LYS A 86 -8.88 -16.04 -1.94
C LYS A 86 -8.63 -17.34 -1.18
#